data_AF-A0A970M5G5-F1
#
_entry.id   AF-A0A970M5G5-F1
#
_cell.length_a   1.000
_cell.length_b   1.000
_cell.length_c   1.000
_cell.angle_alpha   90.00
_cell.angle_beta   90.00
_cell.angle_gamma   90.00
#
_symmetry.space_group_name_H-M   'P 1'
#
loop_
_entity.id
_entity.type
_entity.pdbx_description
1 polymer ?
#
loop_
_entity_poly.entity_id
_entity_poly.type
_entity_poly.pdbx_seq_one_letter_code
_entity_poly.pdbx_strand_id
1 'polypeptide(L)'
;MRQGWHRRVRGFQRLGAAWLWCTGALLSVVLTPGALRAYAVHTSLTHGCHEDISADALTDLLADGHLDTSQVPLPARQHWRGLADEMLPRSGLHLADERERFVAFSLLVGSRFPDLQGVAISHTQSMYINHADPSDQHEHFLRAPQHDGPAGDVAAVDVAVRSIEERVAKALHPNAPIIYVDEYVDFYGAVSVAVWAPAFYLGHAMHTLQDSFSHTVRSADLHRIYHVTNFVDAVSAHYDEARDGMAHSMRMDDCTDKKNAPIVRAATLASRDFLDALVDPDWRFAAFADTWLTHEPGCTMQNDFCDSPWTSLARREPVGPILTTFVDCAIAPGVTGSGAATSAMPPLLMAMLVGLGVLGARRWLRSARSTTGPRHRQPQQGRCERGALPRFARRVFGAGACRR
;
A
#
# COMPACT_ATOMS: atom_id res chain seq x y z
N MET A 1 66.33 29.86 -22.31
CA MET A 1 64.92 29.81 -22.78
C MET A 1 64.19 28.57 -22.23
N ARG A 2 63.90 28.49 -20.93
CA ARG A 2 63.04 27.45 -20.31
C ARG A 2 62.51 27.91 -18.95
N GLN A 3 61.51 28.81 -18.89
CA GLN A 3 60.77 29.11 -17.64
C GLN A 3 59.35 29.66 -17.92
N GLY A 4 58.51 28.91 -18.64
CA GLY A 4 57.19 29.42 -19.05
C GLY A 4 55.98 28.48 -18.95
N TRP A 5 56.11 27.27 -18.41
CA TRP A 5 55.07 26.23 -18.58
C TRP A 5 54.42 25.67 -17.30
N HIS A 6 54.81 26.12 -16.09
CA HIS A 6 54.29 25.51 -14.84
C HIS A 6 53.17 26.28 -14.13
N ARG A 7 52.71 27.43 -14.62
CA ARG A 7 51.64 28.21 -13.94
C ARG A 7 50.21 27.99 -14.44
N ARG A 8 49.96 27.22 -15.51
CA ARG A 8 48.58 27.02 -16.04
C ARG A 8 47.84 25.76 -15.57
N VAL A 9 48.47 24.83 -14.84
CA VAL A 9 47.83 23.54 -14.51
C VAL A 9 47.14 23.53 -13.12
N ARG A 10 47.40 24.51 -12.25
CA ARG A 10 46.80 24.53 -10.88
C ARG A 10 45.42 25.18 -10.78
N GLY A 11 44.93 25.82 -11.85
CA GLY A 11 43.61 26.49 -11.85
C GLY A 11 42.43 25.55 -12.11
N PHE A 12 42.64 24.44 -12.82
CA PHE A 12 41.55 23.54 -13.24
C PHE A 12 41.16 22.47 -12.22
N GLN A 13 41.98 22.22 -11.19
CA GLN A 13 41.68 21.19 -10.18
C GLN A 13 40.76 21.67 -9.04
N ARG A 14 40.58 22.98 -8.84
CA ARG A 14 39.71 23.50 -7.77
C ARG A 14 38.25 23.69 -8.19
N LEU A 15 37.96 23.78 -9.49
CA LEU A 15 36.58 23.90 -10.01
C LEU A 15 35.88 22.54 -10.19
N GLY A 16 36.63 21.46 -10.41
CA GLY A 16 36.05 20.11 -10.55
C GLY A 16 35.56 19.50 -9.23
N ALA A 17 36.18 19.86 -8.11
CA ALA A 17 35.77 19.35 -6.79
C ALA A 17 34.41 19.93 -6.38
N ALA A 18 34.22 21.25 -6.41
CA ALA A 18 32.96 21.89 -5.99
C ALA A 18 31.72 21.41 -6.78
N TRP A 19 31.90 21.09 -8.07
CA TRP A 19 30.82 20.57 -8.92
C TRP A 19 30.35 19.17 -8.52
N LEU A 20 31.26 18.27 -8.15
CA LEU A 20 30.93 16.92 -7.70
C LEU A 20 30.12 16.92 -6.39
N TRP A 21 30.38 17.87 -5.49
CA TRP A 21 29.62 18.02 -4.23
C TRP A 21 28.21 18.56 -4.46
N CYS A 22 28.01 19.51 -5.38
CA CYS A 22 26.67 20.05 -5.66
C CYS A 22 25.76 19.06 -6.41
N THR A 23 26.26 18.31 -7.40
CA THR A 23 25.45 17.27 -8.06
C THR A 23 25.20 16.06 -7.15
N GLY A 24 26.15 15.71 -6.28
CA GLY A 24 25.94 14.67 -5.27
C GLY A 24 24.86 15.06 -4.25
N ALA A 25 24.91 16.29 -3.73
CA ALA A 25 23.90 16.79 -2.78
C ALA A 25 22.50 16.90 -3.40
N LEU A 26 22.38 17.34 -4.66
CA LEU A 26 21.08 17.38 -5.34
C LEU A 26 20.50 15.97 -5.59
N LEU A 27 21.33 14.97 -5.90
CA LEU A 27 20.85 13.59 -6.10
C LEU A 27 20.46 12.92 -4.78
N SER A 28 21.15 13.23 -3.68
CA SER A 28 20.85 12.69 -2.35
C SER A 28 19.53 13.21 -1.77
N VAL A 29 19.16 14.47 -2.07
CA VAL A 29 17.91 15.08 -1.59
C VAL A 29 16.68 14.55 -2.35
N VAL A 30 16.84 14.11 -3.61
CA VAL A 30 15.75 13.53 -4.42
C VAL A 30 15.45 12.06 -4.03
N LEU A 31 16.30 11.42 -3.22
CA LEU A 31 16.20 10.00 -2.90
C LEU A 31 15.77 9.69 -1.46
N THR A 32 15.40 10.67 -0.64
CA THR A 32 14.67 10.38 0.61
C THR A 32 13.20 10.21 0.28
N PRO A 33 12.66 8.97 0.22
CA PRO A 33 11.26 8.74 -0.04
C PRO A 33 10.50 9.06 1.26
N GLY A 34 10.12 10.33 1.41
CA GLY A 34 9.02 10.74 2.29
C GLY A 34 7.66 10.56 1.61
N ALA A 35 7.59 9.74 0.56
CA ALA A 35 6.37 9.48 -0.18
C ALA A 35 5.37 8.79 0.76
N LEU A 36 4.29 9.52 1.07
CA LEU A 36 2.97 9.03 1.47
C LEU A 36 3.00 7.67 2.18
N ARG A 37 3.43 7.66 3.44
CA ARG A 37 3.28 6.51 4.34
C ARG A 37 1.87 6.52 4.91
N ALA A 38 0.90 5.94 4.21
CA ALA A 38 -0.27 5.30 4.85
C ALA A 38 0.23 4.09 5.66
N TYR A 39 -0.59 3.39 6.46
CA TYR A 39 -0.22 2.03 6.87
C TYR A 39 0.04 1.26 5.57
N ALA A 40 1.29 1.22 5.16
CA ALA A 40 1.53 1.03 3.75
C ALA A 40 1.30 -0.44 3.44
N VAL A 41 0.64 -0.73 2.34
CA VAL A 41 0.67 -2.07 1.77
C VAL A 41 2.07 -2.39 1.25
N HIS A 42 2.44 -3.66 1.30
CA HIS A 42 3.77 -4.12 0.93
C HIS A 42 3.99 -3.91 -0.57
N THR A 43 5.09 -3.25 -0.92
CA THR A 43 5.55 -3.10 -2.31
C THR A 43 7.04 -3.35 -2.49
N SER A 44 7.51 -3.17 -3.71
CA SER A 44 8.94 -3.02 -3.99
C SER A 44 9.59 -1.79 -3.31
N LEU A 45 8.81 -0.83 -2.79
CA LEU A 45 9.29 0.46 -2.26
C LEU A 45 8.88 0.75 -0.80
N THR A 46 7.87 0.06 -0.27
CA THR A 46 7.26 0.28 1.05
C THR A 46 7.22 -1.00 1.87
N HIS A 47 7.15 -0.83 3.19
CA HIS A 47 6.98 -1.92 4.15
C HIS A 47 5.49 -2.12 4.42
N GLY A 48 5.02 -3.38 4.38
CA GLY A 48 3.61 -3.77 4.48
C GLY A 48 3.04 -3.77 5.89
N CYS A 49 2.69 -2.62 6.46
CA CYS A 49 2.21 -2.62 7.85
C CYS A 49 0.86 -3.30 8.03
N HIS A 50 -0.11 -3.05 7.13
CA HIS A 50 -1.38 -3.75 7.18
C HIS A 50 -1.19 -5.26 7.06
N GLU A 51 -0.31 -5.70 6.15
CA GLU A 51 -0.04 -7.13 6.00
C GLU A 51 0.65 -7.73 7.22
N ASP A 52 1.58 -7.01 7.86
CA ASP A 52 2.28 -7.48 9.06
C ASP A 52 1.34 -7.58 10.25
N ILE A 53 0.50 -6.56 10.51
CA ILE A 53 -0.52 -6.62 11.58
C ILE A 53 -1.49 -7.78 11.33
N SER A 54 -1.94 -7.95 10.08
CA SER A 54 -2.85 -9.02 9.68
C SER A 54 -2.24 -10.41 9.83
N ALA A 55 -0.96 -10.55 9.49
CA ALA A 55 -0.22 -11.80 9.62
C ALA A 55 0.07 -12.15 11.09
N ASP A 56 0.44 -11.16 11.90
CA ASP A 56 0.63 -11.32 13.34
C ASP A 56 -0.67 -11.69 14.05
N ALA A 57 -1.82 -11.23 13.55
CA ALA A 57 -3.12 -11.62 14.07
C ALA A 57 -3.50 -13.04 13.66
N LEU A 58 -3.24 -13.42 12.40
CA LEU A 58 -3.54 -14.75 11.89
C LEU A 58 -2.63 -15.84 12.48
N THR A 59 -1.40 -15.51 12.84
CA THR A 59 -0.41 -16.46 13.40
C THR A 59 -0.96 -17.17 14.63
N ASP A 60 -1.56 -16.43 15.57
CA ASP A 60 -2.11 -17.00 16.81
C ASP A 60 -3.28 -17.95 16.51
N LEU A 61 -4.18 -17.54 15.61
CA LEU A 61 -5.35 -18.34 15.22
C LEU A 61 -4.97 -19.68 14.57
N LEU A 62 -3.91 -19.67 13.76
CA LEU A 62 -3.39 -20.87 13.10
C LEU A 62 -2.58 -21.75 14.06
N ALA A 63 -1.74 -21.16 14.91
CA ALA A 63 -0.88 -21.88 15.85
C ALA A 63 -1.69 -22.70 16.86
N ASP A 64 -2.84 -22.17 17.30
CA ASP A 64 -3.72 -22.84 18.24
C ASP A 64 -4.63 -23.91 17.59
N GLY A 65 -4.59 -24.02 16.25
CA GLY A 65 -5.43 -24.97 15.49
C GLY A 65 -6.92 -24.66 15.59
N HIS A 66 -7.29 -23.42 15.93
CA HIS A 66 -8.67 -23.00 16.11
C HIS A 66 -9.42 -22.86 14.77
N LEU A 67 -8.70 -22.55 13.69
CA LEU A 67 -9.29 -22.43 12.36
C LEU A 67 -9.35 -23.80 11.65
N ASP A 68 -10.55 -24.37 11.53
CA ASP A 68 -10.78 -25.54 10.67
C ASP A 68 -10.78 -25.14 9.19
N THR A 69 -9.62 -25.27 8.54
CA THR A 69 -9.49 -24.99 7.11
C THR A 69 -9.94 -26.14 6.21
N SER A 70 -10.33 -27.31 6.76
CA SER A 70 -10.64 -28.51 5.97
C SER A 70 -11.78 -28.30 4.96
N GLN A 71 -12.70 -27.38 5.28
CA GLN A 71 -13.86 -27.02 4.46
C GLN A 71 -13.59 -25.89 3.46
N VAL A 72 -12.43 -25.22 3.52
CA VAL A 72 -12.12 -24.05 2.67
C VAL A 72 -11.91 -24.49 1.22
N PRO A 73 -12.78 -24.19 0.26
CA PRO A 73 -12.62 -24.67 -1.12
C PRO A 73 -11.36 -24.09 -1.77
N LEU A 74 -10.62 -24.94 -2.49
CA LEU A 74 -9.47 -24.50 -3.30
C LEU A 74 -9.92 -24.21 -4.74
N PRO A 75 -9.46 -23.11 -5.36
CA PRO A 75 -9.83 -22.77 -6.72
C PRO A 75 -9.18 -23.72 -7.72
N ALA A 76 -9.92 -24.07 -8.78
CA ALA A 76 -9.43 -24.95 -9.85
C ALA A 76 -8.26 -24.32 -10.63
N ARG A 77 -8.27 -22.99 -10.79
CA ARG A 77 -7.17 -22.23 -11.42
C ARG A 77 -6.14 -21.85 -10.36
N GLN A 78 -4.87 -21.99 -10.69
CA GLN A 78 -3.77 -21.85 -9.73
C GLN A 78 -3.08 -20.47 -9.76
N HIS A 79 -3.63 -19.46 -10.45
CA HIS A 79 -2.97 -18.14 -10.60
C HIS A 79 -2.69 -17.46 -9.25
N TRP A 80 -3.58 -17.64 -8.27
CA TRP A 80 -3.40 -17.14 -6.91
C TRP A 80 -2.12 -17.67 -6.25
N ARG A 81 -1.65 -18.89 -6.59
CA ARG A 81 -0.43 -19.48 -6.01
C ARG A 81 0.78 -18.62 -6.34
N GLY A 82 0.91 -18.17 -7.59
CA GLY A 82 2.05 -17.35 -8.02
C GLY A 82 2.14 -16.03 -7.25
N LEU A 83 0.99 -15.39 -6.97
CA LEU A 83 0.96 -14.17 -6.17
C LEU A 83 1.20 -14.48 -4.68
N ALA A 84 0.63 -15.57 -4.16
CA ALA A 84 0.86 -16.02 -2.80
C ALA A 84 2.33 -16.38 -2.53
N ASP A 85 3.07 -16.92 -3.52
CA ASP A 85 4.51 -17.22 -3.42
C ASP A 85 5.34 -15.94 -3.26
N GLU A 86 4.85 -14.78 -3.71
CA GLU A 86 5.52 -13.49 -3.56
C GLU A 86 5.13 -12.78 -2.25
N MET A 87 3.85 -12.85 -1.89
CA MET A 87 3.29 -12.14 -0.72
C MET A 87 3.60 -12.83 0.61
N LEU A 88 3.30 -14.13 0.72
CA LEU A 88 3.27 -14.83 2.01
C LEU A 88 4.66 -15.05 2.65
N PRO A 89 5.76 -15.30 1.93
CA PRO A 89 7.05 -15.48 2.58
C PRO A 89 7.51 -14.26 3.40
N ARG A 90 7.01 -13.07 3.08
CA ARG A 90 7.37 -11.82 3.76
C ARG A 90 6.59 -11.58 5.04
N SER A 91 5.43 -12.18 5.16
CA SER A 91 4.53 -12.01 6.30
C SER A 91 4.93 -12.86 7.52
N GLY A 92 6.00 -13.66 7.41
CA GLY A 92 6.47 -14.52 8.51
C GLY A 92 5.54 -15.69 8.88
N LEU A 93 4.44 -15.89 8.14
CA LEU A 93 3.47 -16.94 8.43
C LEU A 93 4.05 -18.34 8.22
N HIS A 94 3.78 -19.23 9.18
CA HIS A 94 4.05 -20.66 9.07
C HIS A 94 2.76 -21.40 8.74
N LEU A 95 2.63 -21.82 7.49
CA LEU A 95 1.40 -22.41 6.94
C LEU A 95 1.60 -23.92 6.73
N ALA A 96 0.76 -24.74 7.35
CA ALA A 96 0.88 -26.19 7.37
C ALA A 96 0.45 -26.84 6.03
N ASP A 97 -0.55 -26.26 5.36
CA ASP A 97 -1.09 -26.82 4.12
C ASP A 97 -1.56 -25.76 3.09
N GLU A 98 -2.07 -26.24 1.96
CA GLU A 98 -2.51 -25.39 0.86
C GLU A 98 -3.78 -24.58 1.19
N ARG A 99 -4.63 -25.07 2.10
CA ARG A 99 -5.87 -24.38 2.48
C ARG A 99 -5.58 -23.24 3.44
N GLU A 100 -4.73 -23.47 4.45
CA GLU A 100 -4.21 -22.38 5.29
C GLU A 100 -3.53 -21.31 4.44
N ARG A 101 -2.71 -21.73 3.47
CA ARG A 101 -2.09 -20.81 2.52
C ARG A 101 -3.11 -20.01 1.73
N PHE A 102 -4.21 -20.62 1.30
CA PHE A 102 -5.26 -19.92 0.56
C PHE A 102 -6.07 -18.97 1.45
N VAL A 103 -6.33 -19.33 2.71
CA VAL A 103 -6.94 -18.43 3.71
C VAL A 103 -6.05 -17.22 3.94
N ALA A 104 -4.79 -17.43 4.29
CA ALA A 104 -3.83 -16.36 4.55
C ALA A 104 -3.70 -15.42 3.35
N PHE A 105 -3.55 -15.99 2.14
CA PHE A 105 -3.53 -15.20 0.90
C PHE A 105 -4.80 -14.34 0.75
N SER A 106 -5.98 -14.95 0.92
CA SER A 106 -7.26 -14.25 0.75
C SER A 106 -7.44 -13.13 1.78
N LEU A 107 -7.00 -13.35 3.03
CA LEU A 107 -7.02 -12.35 4.11
C LEU A 107 -6.12 -11.16 3.77
N LEU A 108 -4.87 -11.40 3.39
CA LEU A 108 -3.93 -10.33 3.04
C LEU A 108 -4.37 -9.57 1.79
N VAL A 109 -4.91 -10.25 0.79
CA VAL A 109 -5.52 -9.61 -0.38
C VAL A 109 -6.69 -8.71 0.04
N GLY A 110 -7.57 -9.19 0.93
CA GLY A 110 -8.65 -8.39 1.50
C GLY A 110 -8.15 -7.14 2.23
N SER A 111 -7.10 -7.28 3.04
CA SER A 111 -6.51 -6.18 3.80
C SER A 111 -5.85 -5.11 2.91
N ARG A 112 -5.34 -5.49 1.74
CA ARG A 112 -4.76 -4.55 0.77
C ARG A 112 -5.79 -3.84 -0.10
N PHE A 113 -6.97 -4.42 -0.24
CA PHE A 113 -7.95 -4.01 -1.23
C PHE A 113 -8.36 -2.53 -1.12
N PRO A 114 -8.64 -1.97 0.08
CA PRO A 114 -9.05 -0.56 0.21
C PRO A 114 -7.98 0.42 -0.26
N ASP A 115 -6.71 0.14 0.01
CA ASP A 115 -5.61 1.00 -0.45
C ASP A 115 -5.41 0.93 -1.96
N LEU A 116 -5.59 -0.25 -2.54
CA LEU A 116 -5.25 -0.49 -3.92
C LEU A 116 -6.38 -0.13 -4.89
N GLN A 117 -7.58 -0.64 -4.61
CA GLN A 117 -8.70 -0.65 -5.55
C GLN A 117 -8.29 -1.08 -6.98
N GLY A 118 -7.33 -2.00 -7.11
CA GLY A 118 -6.78 -2.49 -8.38
C GLY A 118 -5.78 -1.55 -9.08
N VAL A 119 -5.34 -0.48 -8.43
CA VAL A 119 -4.39 0.50 -8.97
C VAL A 119 -2.95 0.21 -8.53
N ALA A 120 -2.00 0.63 -9.36
CA ALA A 120 -0.57 0.55 -9.04
C ALA A 120 -0.20 1.49 -7.89
N ILE A 121 0.47 0.97 -6.87
CA ILE A 121 1.02 1.82 -5.78
C ILE A 121 2.09 2.77 -6.31
N SER A 122 2.83 2.34 -7.35
CA SER A 122 3.79 3.20 -8.05
C SER A 122 3.14 4.34 -8.85
N HIS A 123 1.82 4.30 -9.07
CA HIS A 123 1.06 5.41 -9.65
C HIS A 123 0.58 6.34 -8.53
N THR A 124 1.52 7.06 -7.91
CA THR A 124 1.25 7.96 -6.77
C THR A 124 0.13 8.97 -7.03
N GLN A 125 -0.02 9.45 -8.26
CA GLN A 125 -1.14 10.31 -8.64
C GLN A 125 -2.49 9.58 -8.57
N SER A 126 -2.56 8.34 -9.05
CA SER A 126 -3.79 7.55 -8.99
C SER A 126 -4.12 7.15 -7.55
N MET A 127 -3.11 6.77 -6.76
CA MET A 127 -3.28 6.53 -5.32
C MET A 127 -3.83 7.77 -4.62
N TYR A 128 -3.26 8.95 -4.89
CA TYR A 128 -3.77 10.19 -4.31
C TYR A 128 -5.22 10.49 -4.73
N ILE A 129 -5.58 10.26 -6.00
CA ILE A 129 -6.95 10.46 -6.47
C ILE A 129 -7.91 9.49 -5.79
N ASN A 130 -7.53 8.22 -5.67
CA ASN A 130 -8.36 7.19 -5.02
C ASN A 130 -8.57 7.51 -3.54
N HIS A 131 -7.51 7.82 -2.79
CA HIS A 131 -7.62 8.17 -1.37
C HIS A 131 -8.29 9.53 -1.13
N ALA A 132 -8.31 10.41 -2.13
CA ALA A 132 -9.05 11.66 -2.08
C ALA A 132 -10.51 11.51 -2.55
N ASP A 133 -11.00 10.29 -2.83
CA ASP A 133 -12.41 10.09 -3.13
C ASP A 133 -13.25 10.27 -1.84
N PRO A 134 -14.13 11.27 -1.79
CA PRO A 134 -14.95 11.50 -0.61
C PRO A 134 -15.96 10.38 -0.32
N SER A 135 -16.30 9.50 -1.27
CA SER A 135 -17.25 8.41 -1.01
C SER A 135 -16.67 7.29 -0.16
N ASP A 136 -15.35 7.13 -0.16
CA ASP A 136 -14.69 5.92 0.34
C ASP A 136 -13.92 6.14 1.65
N GLN A 137 -13.97 7.35 2.22
CA GLN A 137 -13.26 7.70 3.47
C GLN A 137 -13.60 6.75 4.65
N HIS A 138 -14.79 6.17 4.63
CA HIS A 138 -15.23 5.20 5.64
C HIS A 138 -14.50 3.85 5.56
N GLU A 139 -13.90 3.50 4.42
CA GLU A 139 -13.06 2.30 4.29
C GLU A 139 -11.72 2.48 5.01
N HIS A 140 -11.29 3.72 5.19
CA HIS A 140 -10.09 4.13 5.90
C HIS A 140 -10.39 4.73 7.28
N PHE A 141 -11.59 4.60 7.84
CA PHE A 141 -11.91 5.21 9.14
C PHE A 141 -11.61 6.73 9.22
N LEU A 142 -11.77 7.46 8.12
CA LEU A 142 -11.51 8.90 8.03
C LEU A 142 -12.81 9.71 8.02
N ARG A 143 -12.70 11.00 8.34
CA ARG A 143 -13.78 11.95 8.10
C ARG A 143 -14.03 12.12 6.59
N ALA A 144 -15.30 12.20 6.23
CA ALA A 144 -15.76 12.62 4.90
C ALA A 144 -15.98 14.15 4.88
N PRO A 145 -16.10 14.79 3.71
CA PRO A 145 -16.17 16.25 3.62
C PRO A 145 -17.35 16.90 4.35
N GLN A 146 -18.42 16.16 4.62
CA GLN A 146 -19.59 16.62 5.36
C GLN A 146 -19.51 16.36 6.88
N HIS A 147 -18.43 15.75 7.37
CA HIS A 147 -18.25 15.40 8.78
C HIS A 147 -17.62 16.56 9.56
N ASP A 148 -18.43 17.60 9.78
CA ASP A 148 -17.98 18.85 10.39
C ASP A 148 -18.00 18.84 11.93
N GLY A 149 -17.00 19.48 12.52
CA GLY A 149 -16.90 19.76 13.95
C GLY A 149 -16.91 18.50 14.81
N PRO A 150 -17.35 18.60 16.08
CA PRO A 150 -17.41 17.43 16.97
C PRO A 150 -18.45 16.38 16.56
N ALA A 151 -19.51 16.77 15.85
CA ALA A 151 -20.50 15.82 15.33
C ALA A 151 -19.93 14.97 14.19
N GLY A 152 -18.93 15.50 13.47
CA GLY A 152 -18.20 14.79 12.44
C GLY A 152 -17.46 13.54 12.93
N ASP A 153 -16.92 13.56 14.15
CA ASP A 153 -16.26 12.38 14.74
C ASP A 153 -17.26 11.23 14.92
N VAL A 154 -18.42 11.52 15.50
CA VAL A 154 -19.49 10.54 15.70
C VAL A 154 -19.96 9.98 14.35
N ALA A 155 -20.20 10.84 13.37
CA ALA A 155 -20.64 10.42 12.04
C ALA A 155 -19.60 9.54 11.33
N ALA A 156 -18.31 9.88 11.42
CA ALA A 156 -17.23 9.10 10.83
C ALA A 156 -17.12 7.72 11.48
N VAL A 157 -17.13 7.65 12.82
CA VAL A 157 -17.12 6.38 13.57
C VAL A 157 -18.33 5.53 13.20
N ASP A 158 -19.54 6.08 13.22
CA ASP A 158 -20.78 5.34 12.94
C ASP A 158 -20.77 4.69 11.54
N VAL A 159 -20.33 5.42 10.52
CA VAL A 159 -20.28 4.91 9.15
C VAL A 159 -19.18 3.86 8.99
N ALA A 160 -18.00 4.08 9.58
CA ALA A 160 -16.90 3.11 9.53
C ALA A 160 -17.22 1.82 10.30
N VAL A 161 -17.83 1.91 11.48
CA VAL A 161 -18.27 0.74 12.26
C VAL A 161 -19.31 -0.08 11.48
N ARG A 162 -20.29 0.58 10.85
CA ARG A 162 -21.27 -0.10 9.99
C ARG A 162 -20.60 -0.77 8.79
N SER A 163 -19.63 -0.11 8.18
CA SER A 163 -18.84 -0.65 7.07
C SER A 163 -18.11 -1.95 7.44
N ILE A 164 -17.53 -2.00 8.65
CA ILE A 164 -16.91 -3.20 9.21
C ILE A 164 -17.97 -4.29 9.44
N GLU A 165 -19.09 -3.95 10.09
CA GLU A 165 -20.18 -4.89 10.36
C GLU A 165 -20.73 -5.55 9.09
N GLU A 166 -20.94 -4.77 8.03
CA GLU A 166 -21.42 -5.27 6.74
C GLU A 166 -20.45 -6.28 6.12
N ARG A 167 -19.15 -6.06 6.26
CA ARG A 167 -18.10 -6.96 5.76
C ARG A 167 -18.01 -8.23 6.60
N VAL A 168 -18.14 -8.10 7.92
CA VAL A 168 -18.26 -9.27 8.82
C VAL A 168 -19.49 -10.10 8.44
N ALA A 169 -20.65 -9.48 8.21
CA ALA A 169 -21.86 -10.18 7.78
C ALA A 169 -21.67 -10.92 6.44
N LYS A 170 -20.94 -10.33 5.49
CA LYS A 170 -20.55 -11.01 4.23
C LYS A 170 -19.60 -12.18 4.49
N ALA A 171 -18.66 -12.02 5.41
CA ALA A 171 -17.68 -13.04 5.72
C ALA A 171 -18.30 -14.27 6.40
N LEU A 172 -19.23 -14.05 7.32
CA LEU A 172 -19.91 -15.09 8.08
C LEU A 172 -21.10 -15.70 7.32
N HIS A 173 -21.33 -15.30 6.06
CA HIS A 173 -22.41 -15.85 5.26
C HIS A 173 -22.19 -17.36 5.02
N PRO A 174 -23.19 -18.23 5.27
CA PRO A 174 -23.06 -19.66 5.02
C PRO A 174 -22.72 -19.97 3.56
N ASN A 175 -21.91 -21.02 3.32
CA ASN A 175 -21.50 -21.45 1.98
C ASN A 175 -20.81 -20.37 1.15
N ALA A 176 -20.01 -19.51 1.80
CA ALA A 176 -19.35 -18.41 1.13
C ALA A 176 -18.46 -18.91 -0.03
N PRO A 177 -18.62 -18.32 -1.22
CA PRO A 177 -17.98 -18.82 -2.43
C PRO A 177 -16.50 -18.42 -2.52
N ILE A 178 -15.83 -18.97 -3.53
CA ILE A 178 -14.64 -18.34 -4.10
C ILE A 178 -15.11 -17.19 -4.99
N ILE A 179 -14.55 -16.00 -4.78
CA ILE A 179 -14.78 -14.82 -5.62
C ILE A 179 -13.50 -14.47 -6.38
N TYR A 180 -13.61 -13.58 -7.36
CA TYR A 180 -12.48 -13.06 -8.09
C TYR A 180 -12.37 -11.56 -7.82
N VAL A 181 -11.16 -11.13 -7.49
CA VAL A 181 -10.83 -9.72 -7.21
C VAL A 181 -9.64 -9.32 -8.07
N ASP A 182 -9.59 -8.05 -8.45
CA ASP A 182 -8.49 -7.51 -9.23
C ASP A 182 -7.39 -7.02 -8.29
N GLU A 183 -6.25 -7.69 -8.33
CA GLU A 183 -5.07 -7.33 -7.56
C GLU A 183 -4.00 -6.73 -8.45
N TYR A 184 -3.31 -5.69 -7.96
CA TYR A 184 -2.23 -5.09 -8.72
C TYR A 184 -0.90 -5.78 -8.42
N VAL A 185 -0.26 -6.29 -9.48
CA VAL A 185 1.09 -6.86 -9.39
C VAL A 185 2.08 -5.91 -10.06
N ASP A 186 3.09 -5.49 -9.31
CA ASP A 186 4.17 -4.62 -9.78
C ASP A 186 4.73 -5.13 -11.11
N PHE A 187 4.83 -4.23 -12.09
CA PHE A 187 5.28 -4.47 -13.47
C PHE A 187 4.39 -5.35 -14.36
N TYR A 188 3.33 -5.96 -13.83
CA TYR A 188 2.38 -6.78 -14.60
C TYR A 188 1.01 -6.12 -14.80
N GLY A 189 0.59 -5.26 -13.86
CA GLY A 189 -0.72 -4.61 -13.89
C GLY A 189 -1.75 -5.31 -13.02
N ALA A 190 -3.03 -4.96 -13.21
CA ALA A 190 -4.14 -5.61 -12.54
C ALA A 190 -4.30 -7.06 -13.05
N VAL A 191 -4.39 -8.01 -12.12
CA VAL A 191 -4.61 -9.43 -12.38
C VAL A 191 -5.80 -9.91 -11.55
N SER A 192 -6.72 -10.61 -12.21
CA SER A 192 -7.85 -11.21 -11.52
C SER A 192 -7.42 -12.49 -10.81
N VAL A 193 -7.51 -12.50 -9.48
CA VAL A 193 -7.13 -13.61 -8.62
C VAL A 193 -8.34 -14.16 -7.87
N ALA A 194 -8.34 -15.48 -7.69
CA ALA A 194 -9.36 -16.14 -6.88
C ALA A 194 -9.02 -15.97 -5.39
N VAL A 195 -10.02 -15.63 -4.58
CA VAL A 195 -9.91 -15.54 -3.12
C VAL A 195 -11.11 -16.23 -2.46
N TRP A 196 -10.92 -16.73 -1.24
CA TRP A 196 -12.01 -17.23 -0.42
C TRP A 196 -12.74 -16.05 0.23
N ALA A 197 -14.03 -15.88 -0.10
CA ALA A 197 -14.78 -14.69 0.28
C ALA A 197 -14.78 -14.36 1.79
N PRO A 198 -14.90 -15.34 2.72
CA PRO A 198 -14.83 -15.06 4.15
C PRO A 198 -13.54 -14.38 4.58
N ALA A 199 -12.40 -14.97 4.24
CA ALA A 199 -11.09 -14.40 4.56
C ALA A 199 -10.89 -13.05 3.86
N PHE A 200 -11.30 -12.91 2.60
CA PHE A 200 -11.21 -11.63 1.90
C PHE A 200 -12.01 -10.51 2.59
N TYR A 201 -13.28 -10.75 2.92
CA TYR A 201 -14.10 -9.72 3.55
C TYR A 201 -13.66 -9.41 4.98
N LEU A 202 -13.15 -10.39 5.74
CA LEU A 202 -12.54 -10.12 7.04
C LEU A 202 -11.25 -9.31 6.90
N GLY A 203 -10.41 -9.62 5.91
CA GLY A 203 -9.20 -8.84 5.63
C GLY A 203 -9.54 -7.40 5.33
N HIS A 204 -10.57 -7.18 4.49
CA HIS A 204 -11.07 -5.85 4.16
C HIS A 204 -11.62 -5.13 5.40
N ALA A 205 -12.45 -5.80 6.22
CA ALA A 205 -12.94 -5.21 7.47
C ALA A 205 -11.81 -4.88 8.45
N MET A 206 -10.80 -5.75 8.51
CA MET A 206 -9.64 -5.62 9.36
C MET A 206 -8.73 -4.46 8.93
N HIS A 207 -8.64 -4.15 7.64
CA HIS A 207 -7.99 -2.91 7.17
C HIS A 207 -8.64 -1.67 7.82
N THR A 208 -9.97 -1.52 7.69
CA THR A 208 -10.70 -0.39 8.30
C THR A 208 -10.55 -0.36 9.83
N LEU A 209 -10.52 -1.52 10.48
CA LEU A 209 -10.22 -1.63 11.91
C LEU A 209 -8.81 -1.15 12.23
N GLN A 210 -7.80 -1.54 11.47
CA GLN A 210 -6.41 -1.12 11.67
C GLN A 210 -6.27 0.39 11.49
N ASP A 211 -6.88 0.93 10.43
CA ASP A 211 -6.94 2.37 10.16
C ASP A 211 -7.65 3.15 11.27
N SER A 212 -8.61 2.52 11.97
CA SER A 212 -9.21 3.15 13.15
C SER A 212 -8.18 3.51 14.24
N PHE A 213 -6.98 2.93 14.25
CA PHE A 213 -5.91 3.26 15.18
C PHE A 213 -4.94 4.32 14.65
N SER A 214 -4.65 4.35 13.34
CA SER A 214 -3.78 5.38 12.75
C SER A 214 -4.53 6.68 12.46
N HIS A 215 -5.84 6.62 12.18
CA HIS A 215 -6.64 7.76 11.75
C HIS A 215 -7.48 8.35 12.89
N THR A 216 -7.11 8.06 14.14
CA THR A 216 -7.78 8.62 15.32
C THR A 216 -6.82 9.07 16.41
N VAL A 217 -7.23 10.09 17.16
CA VAL A 217 -6.70 10.39 18.49
C VAL A 217 -7.53 9.63 19.50
N ARG A 218 -6.88 8.97 20.47
CA ARG A 218 -7.53 8.04 21.41
C ARG A 218 -7.21 8.34 22.87
N SER A 219 -7.90 7.65 23.77
CA SER A 219 -7.54 7.53 25.18
C SER A 219 -6.15 6.93 25.38
N ALA A 220 -5.58 7.10 26.58
CA ALA A 220 -4.25 6.58 26.90
C ALA A 220 -4.15 5.04 26.80
N ASP A 221 -5.26 4.34 27.03
CA ASP A 221 -5.37 2.88 26.88
C ASP A 221 -5.74 2.44 25.45
N LEU A 222 -5.95 3.39 24.53
CA LEU A 222 -6.31 3.16 23.13
C LEU A 222 -7.69 2.52 22.89
N HIS A 223 -8.53 2.38 23.92
CA HIS A 223 -9.87 1.78 23.80
C HIS A 223 -10.99 2.76 23.46
N ARG A 224 -10.78 4.06 23.64
CA ARG A 224 -11.76 5.11 23.31
C ARG A 224 -11.22 6.04 22.23
N ILE A 225 -12.06 6.36 21.26
CA ILE A 225 -11.77 7.29 20.18
C ILE A 225 -12.20 8.69 20.63
N TYR A 226 -11.26 9.62 20.66
CA TYR A 226 -11.51 11.02 21.00
C TYR A 226 -11.75 11.89 19.76
N HIS A 227 -11.10 11.55 18.65
CA HIS A 227 -11.18 12.32 17.42
C HIS A 227 -10.82 11.45 16.22
N VAL A 228 -11.47 11.68 15.09
CA VAL A 228 -11.16 11.07 13.79
C VAL A 228 -10.50 12.11 12.90
N THR A 229 -9.38 11.75 12.27
CA THR A 229 -8.64 12.67 11.39
C THR A 229 -9.33 12.83 10.03
N ASN A 230 -8.88 13.81 9.26
CA ASN A 230 -9.38 14.11 7.92
C ASN A 230 -8.23 14.06 6.90
N PHE A 231 -8.47 13.40 5.77
CA PHE A 231 -7.52 13.36 4.65
C PHE A 231 -8.00 14.23 3.49
N VAL A 232 -9.22 13.98 3.01
CA VAL A 232 -9.76 14.57 1.78
C VAL A 232 -9.81 16.10 1.82
N ASP A 233 -10.24 16.69 2.95
CA ASP A 233 -10.26 18.14 3.09
C ASP A 233 -8.86 18.68 3.30
N ALA A 234 -8.03 17.99 4.06
CA ALA A 234 -6.67 18.39 4.40
C ALA A 234 -5.75 18.49 3.17
N VAL A 235 -5.97 17.66 2.15
CA VAL A 235 -5.23 17.74 0.88
C VAL A 235 -5.85 18.74 -0.10
N SER A 236 -6.99 19.34 0.24
CA SER A 236 -7.67 20.38 -0.53
C SER A 236 -7.13 21.78 -0.21
N ALA A 237 -7.46 22.76 -1.06
CA ALA A 237 -7.13 24.17 -0.82
C ALA A 237 -8.07 24.86 0.20
N HIS A 238 -9.10 24.17 0.68
CA HIS A 238 -10.17 24.73 1.52
C HIS A 238 -10.23 24.11 2.92
N TYR A 239 -9.13 23.46 3.33
CA TYR A 239 -8.98 22.88 4.65
C TYR A 239 -9.11 23.95 5.74
N ASP A 240 -10.01 23.71 6.68
CA ASP A 240 -10.22 24.49 7.90
C ASP A 240 -10.27 23.50 9.07
N GLU A 241 -9.17 23.36 9.81
CA GLU A 241 -9.05 22.40 10.91
C GLU A 241 -10.17 22.53 11.97
N ALA A 242 -10.71 23.74 12.18
CA ALA A 242 -11.79 23.94 13.14
C ALA A 242 -13.12 23.31 12.68
N ARG A 243 -13.36 23.28 11.36
CA ARG A 243 -14.50 22.62 10.73
C ARG A 243 -14.19 21.14 10.45
N ASP A 244 -13.10 20.89 9.74
CA ASP A 244 -12.77 19.60 9.12
C ASP A 244 -12.17 18.60 10.12
N GLY A 245 -11.65 19.08 11.25
CA GLY A 245 -10.87 18.28 12.20
C GLY A 245 -9.39 18.24 11.84
N MET A 246 -8.61 17.52 12.64
CA MET A 246 -7.17 17.39 12.46
C MET A 246 -6.85 16.69 11.14
N ALA A 247 -5.93 17.26 10.37
CA ALA A 247 -5.35 16.62 9.20
C ALA A 247 -4.65 15.31 9.61
N HIS A 248 -4.86 14.27 8.81
CA HIS A 248 -4.24 12.98 9.03
C HIS A 248 -2.70 13.08 9.05
N SER A 249 -2.03 12.28 9.88
CA SER A 249 -0.58 12.29 10.06
C SER A 249 0.08 11.07 9.45
N MET A 250 1.03 11.30 8.54
CA MET A 250 1.84 10.22 7.94
C MET A 250 2.75 9.52 8.96
N ARG A 251 2.85 10.02 10.20
CA ARG A 251 3.60 9.38 11.28
C ARG A 251 2.78 8.38 12.08
N MET A 252 1.45 8.51 12.07
CA MET A 252 0.56 7.51 12.69
C MET A 252 0.47 6.23 11.87
N ASP A 253 0.91 6.30 10.62
CA ASP A 253 0.97 5.21 9.66
C ASP A 253 2.34 4.51 9.60
N ASP A 254 3.36 5.13 10.19
CA ASP A 254 4.72 4.60 10.17
C ASP A 254 4.90 3.56 11.28
N CYS A 255 4.72 2.28 10.93
CA CYS A 255 4.88 1.18 11.89
C CYS A 255 6.31 0.95 12.37
N THR A 256 7.28 1.61 11.73
CA THR A 256 8.67 1.57 12.14
C THR A 256 9.01 2.70 13.13
N ASP A 257 8.14 3.70 13.30
CA ASP A 257 8.33 4.75 14.30
C ASP A 257 8.10 4.15 15.71
N LYS A 258 9.16 4.18 16.53
CA LYS A 258 9.12 3.71 17.92
C LYS A 258 8.04 4.42 18.76
N LYS A 259 7.68 5.66 18.41
CA LYS A 259 6.61 6.40 19.07
C LYS A 259 5.22 5.87 18.70
N ASN A 260 5.08 5.28 17.51
CA ASN A 260 3.84 4.69 17.02
C ASN A 260 3.66 3.22 17.47
N ALA A 261 4.74 2.58 17.92
CA ALA A 261 4.71 1.17 18.35
C ALA A 261 3.58 0.79 19.35
N PRO A 262 3.16 1.65 20.31
CA PRO A 262 1.99 1.34 21.15
C PRO A 262 0.67 1.25 20.38
N ILE A 263 0.46 2.14 19.40
CA ILE A 263 -0.73 2.17 18.54
C ILE A 263 -0.76 0.93 17.66
N VAL A 264 0.36 0.60 17.01
CA VAL A 264 0.51 -0.62 16.20
C VAL A 264 0.20 -1.87 17.03
N ARG A 265 0.73 -1.98 18.25
CA ARG A 265 0.43 -3.13 19.13
C ARG A 265 -1.06 -3.22 19.48
N ALA A 266 -1.72 -2.11 19.75
CA ALA A 266 -3.16 -2.11 20.02
C ALA A 266 -3.97 -2.52 18.77
N ALA A 267 -3.59 -2.04 17.59
CA ALA A 267 -4.18 -2.46 16.33
C ALA A 267 -4.00 -3.97 16.08
N THR A 268 -2.83 -4.54 16.42
CA THR A 268 -2.58 -5.99 16.36
C THR A 268 -3.44 -6.77 17.33
N LEU A 269 -3.57 -6.31 18.58
CA LEU A 269 -4.44 -6.95 19.58
C LEU A 269 -5.91 -6.91 19.15
N ALA A 270 -6.40 -5.75 18.71
CA ALA A 270 -7.76 -5.63 18.19
C ALA A 270 -7.98 -6.51 16.95
N SER A 271 -6.98 -6.63 16.06
CA SER A 271 -7.06 -7.52 14.90
C SER A 271 -7.14 -9.00 15.31
N ARG A 272 -6.47 -9.41 16.40
CA ARG A 272 -6.58 -10.77 16.96
C ARG A 272 -7.99 -11.02 17.50
N ASP A 273 -8.47 -10.16 18.39
CA ASP A 273 -9.83 -10.24 18.96
C ASP A 273 -10.91 -10.21 17.85
N PHE A 274 -10.63 -9.52 16.74
CA PHE A 274 -11.52 -9.46 15.59
C PHE A 274 -11.55 -10.78 14.81
N LEU A 275 -10.40 -11.44 14.64
CA LEU A 275 -10.31 -12.72 13.93
C LEU A 275 -10.94 -13.88 14.71
N ASP A 276 -11.22 -13.72 16.02
CA ASP A 276 -12.04 -14.69 16.77
C ASP A 276 -13.43 -14.90 16.14
N ALA A 277 -13.92 -13.94 15.35
CA ALA A 277 -15.15 -14.10 14.56
C ALA A 277 -15.15 -15.33 13.63
N LEU A 278 -13.96 -15.84 13.26
CA LEU A 278 -13.82 -17.04 12.43
C LEU A 278 -14.03 -18.35 13.18
N VAL A 279 -13.84 -18.36 14.50
CA VAL A 279 -13.70 -19.58 15.29
C VAL A 279 -14.66 -19.66 16.47
N ASP A 280 -15.13 -18.51 16.97
CA ASP A 280 -16.07 -18.44 18.08
C ASP A 280 -17.51 -18.18 17.59
N PRO A 281 -18.42 -19.16 17.66
CA PRO A 281 -19.82 -18.97 17.28
C PRO A 281 -20.58 -18.00 18.20
N ASP A 282 -20.05 -17.74 19.41
CA ASP A 282 -20.60 -16.79 20.36
C ASP A 282 -20.03 -15.37 20.20
N TRP A 283 -19.08 -15.17 19.29
CA TRP A 283 -18.54 -13.86 18.98
C TRP A 283 -19.65 -12.90 18.52
N ARG A 284 -19.61 -11.66 19.02
CA ARG A 284 -20.58 -10.61 18.69
C ARG A 284 -19.84 -9.33 18.33
N PHE A 285 -20.07 -8.84 17.11
CA PHE A 285 -19.48 -7.59 16.63
C PHE A 285 -19.76 -6.41 17.57
N ALA A 286 -20.96 -6.32 18.15
CA ALA A 286 -21.31 -5.23 19.06
C ALA A 286 -20.42 -5.19 20.32
N ALA A 287 -20.06 -6.34 20.90
CA ALA A 287 -19.20 -6.40 22.08
C ALA A 287 -17.74 -6.06 21.72
N PHE A 288 -17.28 -6.52 20.56
CA PHE A 288 -16.00 -6.15 19.99
C PHE A 288 -15.92 -4.63 19.75
N ALA A 289 -16.93 -4.05 19.09
CA ALA A 289 -16.99 -2.63 18.77
C ALA A 289 -17.07 -1.75 20.03
N ASP A 290 -17.81 -2.16 21.07
CA ASP A 290 -17.84 -1.46 22.36
C ASP A 290 -16.45 -1.34 22.99
N THR A 291 -15.64 -2.40 22.84
CA THR A 291 -14.28 -2.48 23.38
C THR A 291 -13.28 -1.62 22.61
N TRP A 292 -13.36 -1.58 21.28
CA TRP A 292 -12.28 -1.04 20.43
C TRP A 292 -12.64 0.20 19.62
N LEU A 293 -13.92 0.43 19.33
CA LEU A 293 -14.40 1.40 18.34
C LEU A 293 -15.35 2.45 18.91
N THR A 294 -15.46 2.54 20.24
CA THR A 294 -16.36 3.50 20.88
C THR A 294 -15.78 4.91 20.88
N HIS A 295 -16.55 5.87 20.38
CA HIS A 295 -16.26 7.29 20.48
C HIS A 295 -16.61 7.85 21.87
N GLU A 296 -15.71 8.64 22.43
CA GLU A 296 -15.91 9.39 23.68
C GLU A 296 -16.05 10.89 23.37
N PRO A 297 -17.26 11.46 23.51
CA PRO A 297 -17.51 12.85 23.17
C PRO A 297 -16.89 13.82 24.19
N GLY A 298 -16.58 15.04 23.74
CA GLY A 298 -16.09 16.13 24.59
C GLY A 298 -14.58 16.33 24.55
N CYS A 299 -13.83 15.44 23.88
CA CYS A 299 -12.43 15.64 23.55
C CYS A 299 -12.32 16.32 22.19
N THR A 300 -11.85 17.56 22.18
CA THR A 300 -11.87 18.47 21.02
C THR A 300 -10.54 19.21 20.91
N MET A 301 -10.34 19.96 19.84
CA MET A 301 -9.13 20.80 19.71
C MET A 301 -8.97 21.81 20.86
N GLN A 302 -10.08 22.31 21.43
CA GLN A 302 -10.05 23.33 22.49
C GLN A 302 -9.48 22.81 23.82
N ASN A 303 -9.55 21.51 24.08
CA ASN A 303 -8.98 20.85 25.26
C ASN A 303 -7.89 19.85 24.87
N ASP A 304 -7.21 20.08 23.75
CA ASP A 304 -6.12 19.26 23.21
C ASP A 304 -6.46 17.76 23.12
N PHE A 305 -7.72 17.46 22.79
CA PHE A 305 -8.30 16.12 22.75
C PHE A 305 -8.14 15.41 24.09
N CYS A 306 -8.57 16.08 25.16
CA CYS A 306 -8.45 15.61 26.54
C CYS A 306 -7.01 15.27 26.93
N ASP A 307 -6.05 16.09 26.50
CA ASP A 307 -4.61 15.90 26.71
C ASP A 307 -4.13 14.49 26.30
N SER A 308 -4.69 13.94 25.22
CA SER A 308 -4.33 12.61 24.75
C SER A 308 -2.81 12.50 24.52
N PRO A 309 -2.15 11.43 25.01
CA PRO A 309 -0.72 11.24 24.80
C PRO A 309 -0.36 11.10 23.32
N TRP A 310 -1.35 10.81 22.46
CA TRP A 310 -1.17 10.56 21.03
C TRP A 310 -1.29 11.84 20.19
N THR A 311 -1.84 12.93 20.73
CA THR A 311 -2.02 14.21 20.00
C THR A 311 -0.69 14.72 19.42
N SER A 312 0.42 14.58 20.16
CA SER A 312 1.74 15.01 19.70
C SER A 312 2.27 14.20 18.51
N LEU A 313 1.86 12.93 18.36
CA LEU A 313 2.19 12.10 17.20
C LEU A 313 1.24 12.41 16.03
N ALA A 314 -0.04 12.57 16.32
CA ALA A 314 -1.09 12.90 15.35
C ALA A 314 -0.88 14.26 14.65
N ARG A 315 -0.17 15.19 15.26
CA ARG A 315 0.19 16.48 14.64
C ARG A 315 1.50 16.47 13.83
N ARG A 316 2.23 15.36 13.78
CA ARG A 316 3.53 15.30 13.08
C ARG A 316 3.35 14.98 11.61
N GLU A 317 3.92 15.81 10.74
CA GLU A 317 3.87 15.60 9.29
C GLU A 317 2.42 15.39 8.79
N PRO A 318 1.51 16.36 9.06
CA PRO A 318 0.15 16.28 8.58
C PRO A 318 0.13 16.23 7.05
N VAL A 319 -0.83 15.51 6.48
CA VAL A 319 -1.13 15.56 5.06
C VAL A 319 -1.49 16.98 4.64
N GLY A 320 -1.19 17.30 3.39
CA GLY A 320 -1.49 18.60 2.81
C GLY A 320 -1.46 18.54 1.29
N PRO A 321 -1.77 19.67 0.61
CA PRO A 321 -1.79 19.72 -0.84
C PRO A 321 -0.46 19.26 -1.46
N ILE A 322 -0.51 18.39 -2.47
CA ILE A 322 0.70 17.86 -3.15
C ILE A 322 1.64 18.99 -3.60
N LEU A 323 1.08 20.09 -4.11
CA LEU A 323 1.88 21.18 -4.67
C LEU A 323 2.69 21.92 -3.60
N THR A 324 2.20 22.05 -2.36
CA THR A 324 3.01 22.66 -1.29
C THR A 324 4.15 21.72 -0.91
N THR A 325 3.88 20.41 -0.79
CA THR A 325 4.88 19.41 -0.39
C THR A 325 6.04 19.24 -1.39
N PHE A 326 5.78 19.35 -2.70
CA PHE A 326 6.82 19.22 -3.73
C PHE A 326 7.47 20.55 -4.15
N VAL A 327 6.77 21.70 -4.00
CA VAL A 327 7.28 23.00 -4.47
C VAL A 327 7.92 23.84 -3.35
N ASP A 328 7.66 23.56 -2.06
CA ASP A 328 8.32 24.25 -0.94
C ASP A 328 9.80 23.85 -0.72
N CYS A 329 10.35 22.98 -1.57
CA CYS A 329 11.80 22.82 -1.71
C CYS A 329 12.49 24.06 -2.34
N ALA A 330 11.73 25.10 -2.71
CA ALA A 330 12.26 26.36 -3.23
C ALA A 330 11.51 27.56 -2.61
N ILE A 331 11.83 27.92 -1.37
CA ILE A 331 12.16 29.28 -0.91
C ILE A 331 12.47 29.16 0.59
N ALA A 332 13.76 29.16 0.94
CA ALA A 332 14.15 29.40 2.33
C ALA A 332 13.59 30.78 2.77
N PRO A 333 12.94 30.89 3.92
CA PRO A 333 12.44 32.16 4.42
C PRO A 333 13.64 33.01 4.86
N GLY A 334 14.13 33.86 3.95
CA GLY A 334 15.19 34.77 4.29
C GLY A 334 15.88 35.36 3.07
N VAL A 335 15.18 36.18 2.30
CA VAL A 335 15.64 37.50 1.80
C VAL A 335 14.40 38.22 1.25
N THR A 336 13.72 39.01 2.09
CA THR A 336 12.79 40.06 1.61
C THR A 336 13.62 41.21 1.05
N GLY A 337 14.15 41.01 -0.15
CA GLY A 337 14.87 42.02 -0.92
C GLY A 337 14.11 42.28 -2.21
N SER A 338 13.37 43.37 -2.25
CA SER A 338 12.61 43.86 -3.39
C SER A 338 13.53 44.03 -4.62
N GLY A 339 13.46 43.09 -5.55
CA GLY A 339 14.20 43.17 -6.82
C GLY A 339 13.61 42.22 -7.83
N ALA A 340 12.85 42.76 -8.79
CA ALA A 340 12.36 42.03 -9.94
C ALA A 340 13.54 41.42 -10.72
N ALA A 341 13.67 40.09 -10.68
CA ALA A 341 14.61 39.36 -11.51
C ALA A 341 13.84 38.27 -12.27
N THR A 342 13.64 38.51 -13.56
CA THR A 342 13.21 37.51 -14.53
C THR A 342 14.22 36.36 -14.57
N SER A 343 13.87 35.21 -14.00
CA SER A 343 14.69 34.00 -14.02
C SER A 343 14.53 33.28 -15.36
N ALA A 344 15.30 33.72 -16.35
CA ALA A 344 15.60 32.89 -17.52
C ALA A 344 16.48 31.72 -17.05
N MET A 345 16.00 30.47 -17.24
CA MET A 345 16.86 29.30 -17.06
C MET A 345 18.09 29.42 -17.97
N PRO A 346 19.31 29.14 -17.48
CA PRO A 346 20.50 29.23 -18.32
C PRO A 346 20.44 28.16 -19.43
N PRO A 347 20.57 28.52 -20.72
CA PRO A 347 20.50 27.57 -21.85
C PRO A 347 21.55 26.44 -21.80
N LEU A 348 22.54 26.56 -20.92
CA LEU A 348 23.54 25.52 -20.63
C LEU A 348 22.97 24.26 -19.96
N LEU A 349 21.88 24.37 -19.18
CA LEU A 349 21.28 23.21 -18.52
C LEU A 349 20.56 22.29 -19.53
N MET A 350 19.86 22.89 -20.50
CA MET A 350 19.21 22.20 -21.62
C MET A 350 20.23 21.48 -22.52
N ALA A 351 21.37 22.12 -22.80
CA ALA A 351 22.43 21.52 -23.62
C ALA A 351 23.07 20.27 -22.96
N MET A 352 23.15 20.21 -21.63
CA MET A 352 23.69 19.04 -20.91
C MET A 352 22.76 17.82 -20.96
N LEU A 353 21.44 18.03 -20.84
CA LEU A 353 20.47 16.94 -20.88
C LEU A 353 20.43 16.27 -22.27
N VAL A 354 20.53 17.06 -23.33
CA VAL A 354 20.62 16.53 -24.72
C VAL A 354 21.96 15.82 -24.97
N GLY A 355 23.06 16.34 -24.44
CA GLY A 355 24.39 15.72 -24.60
C GLY A 355 24.53 14.34 -23.98
N LEU A 356 23.94 14.12 -22.79
CA LEU A 356 23.95 12.83 -22.11
C LEU A 356 23.10 11.77 -22.83
N GLY A 357 21.95 12.16 -23.40
CA GLY A 357 21.09 11.27 -24.19
C GLY A 357 21.79 10.75 -25.46
N VAL A 358 22.54 11.61 -26.16
CA VAL A 358 23.25 11.24 -27.40
C VAL A 358 24.44 10.30 -27.14
N LEU A 359 25.11 10.44 -26.00
CA LEU A 359 26.22 9.55 -25.62
C LEU A 359 25.74 8.16 -25.15
N GLY A 360 24.59 8.09 -24.48
CA GLY A 360 23.94 6.83 -24.11
C GLY A 360 23.49 6.01 -25.33
N ALA A 361 22.83 6.64 -26.29
CA ALA A 361 22.35 6.00 -27.51
C ALA A 361 23.49 5.41 -28.37
N ARG A 362 24.65 6.09 -28.43
CA ARG A 362 25.83 5.61 -29.15
C ARG A 362 26.49 4.40 -28.50
N ARG A 363 26.38 4.24 -27.18
CA ARG A 363 26.95 3.11 -26.45
C ARG A 363 26.10 1.84 -26.62
N TRP A 364 24.78 2.01 -26.66
CA TRP A 364 23.82 0.92 -26.90
C TRP A 364 23.94 0.34 -28.32
N LEU A 365 24.06 1.20 -29.34
CA LEU A 365 24.21 0.76 -30.74
C LEU A 365 25.52 0.01 -31.04
N ARG A 366 26.56 0.16 -30.20
CA ARG A 366 27.81 -0.61 -30.32
C ARG A 366 27.70 -2.00 -29.70
N SER A 367 26.88 -2.17 -28.67
CA SER A 367 26.62 -3.46 -28.03
C SER A 367 25.81 -4.39 -28.95
N ALA A 368 24.84 -3.82 -29.69
CA ALA A 368 23.98 -4.59 -30.60
C ALA A 368 24.69 -5.17 -31.85
N ARG A 369 25.96 -4.81 -32.12
CA ARG A 369 26.71 -5.29 -33.30
C ARG A 369 27.66 -6.45 -33.03
N SER A 370 27.83 -6.92 -31.78
CA SER A 370 28.83 -7.95 -31.47
C SER A 370 28.31 -9.39 -31.37
N THR A 371 27.07 -9.68 -31.76
CA THR A 371 26.50 -11.03 -31.74
C THR A 371 26.22 -11.56 -33.14
N THR A 372 27.30 -11.90 -33.87
CA THR A 372 27.24 -12.72 -35.08
C THR A 372 27.66 -14.17 -34.80
N GLY A 373 26.66 -15.07 -34.72
CA GLY A 373 26.72 -16.51 -35.08
C GLY A 373 27.36 -17.50 -34.09
N PRO A 374 26.99 -18.81 -34.12
CA PRO A 374 26.86 -19.56 -35.37
C PRO A 374 25.63 -20.51 -35.55
N ARG A 375 25.26 -20.61 -36.84
CA ARG A 375 24.84 -21.78 -37.65
C ARG A 375 23.59 -22.60 -37.32
N HIS A 376 22.64 -22.44 -38.24
CA HIS A 376 21.62 -23.40 -38.70
C HIS A 376 21.98 -24.90 -38.57
N ARG A 377 21.06 -25.67 -37.98
CA ARG A 377 20.78 -27.07 -38.35
C ARG A 377 19.36 -27.14 -38.93
N GLN A 378 19.24 -27.81 -40.08
CA GLN A 378 17.98 -28.13 -40.76
C GLN A 378 17.10 -29.03 -39.89
N PRO A 379 15.75 -28.90 -39.96
CA PRO A 379 14.85 -29.93 -39.46
C PRO A 379 14.78 -31.09 -40.46
N GLN A 380 15.13 -32.29 -40.00
CA GLN A 380 14.84 -33.54 -40.72
C GLN A 380 13.32 -33.77 -40.73
N GLN A 381 12.79 -34.04 -41.91
CA GLN A 381 11.44 -34.56 -42.11
C GLN A 381 11.36 -35.98 -41.54
N GLY A 382 10.65 -36.14 -40.42
CA GLY A 382 10.26 -37.43 -39.87
C GLY A 382 9.02 -37.99 -40.56
N ARG A 383 9.17 -39.16 -41.16
CA ARG A 383 8.11 -39.99 -41.77
C ARG A 383 7.01 -40.34 -40.79
N CYS A 384 5.76 -40.34 -41.26
CA CYS A 384 4.66 -41.08 -40.66
C CYS A 384 4.93 -42.59 -40.76
N GLU A 385 5.24 -43.24 -39.66
CA GLU A 385 5.10 -44.69 -39.53
C GLU A 385 3.77 -45.04 -38.85
N ARG A 386 2.97 -45.83 -39.56
CA ARG A 386 1.77 -46.47 -39.04
C ARG A 386 2.20 -47.62 -38.13
N GLY A 387 2.12 -47.43 -36.82
CA GLY A 387 2.33 -48.46 -35.80
C GLY A 387 1.02 -48.77 -35.06
N ALA A 388 0.73 -50.05 -34.89
CA ALA A 388 -0.54 -50.59 -34.44
C ALA A 388 -0.94 -50.20 -33.00
N LEU A 389 -2.23 -49.92 -32.79
CA LEU A 389 -2.89 -49.77 -31.49
C LEU A 389 -3.16 -51.14 -30.84
N PRO A 390 -2.81 -51.36 -29.56
CA PRO A 390 -3.37 -52.46 -28.78
C PRO A 390 -4.83 -52.17 -28.41
N ARG A 391 -5.68 -53.18 -28.61
CA ARG A 391 -7.06 -53.23 -28.11
C ARG A 391 -7.06 -53.27 -26.59
N PHE A 392 -7.48 -52.22 -25.91
CA PHE A 392 -8.20 -52.30 -24.63
C PHE A 392 -8.91 -50.96 -24.36
N ALA A 393 -10.10 -51.03 -23.75
CA ALA A 393 -11.03 -49.92 -23.42
C ALA A 393 -11.94 -49.39 -24.55
N ARG A 394 -12.91 -50.22 -24.96
CA ARG A 394 -14.25 -49.78 -25.39
C ARG A 394 -15.20 -49.87 -24.19
N ARG A 395 -16.18 -48.95 -24.13
CA ARG A 395 -17.16 -48.68 -23.04
C ARG A 395 -16.52 -47.76 -22.01
N VAL A 396 -16.88 -46.48 -21.88
CA VAL A 396 -18.20 -45.89 -21.66
C VAL A 396 -18.20 -44.46 -22.22
N PHE A 397 -19.39 -43.93 -22.50
CA PHE A 397 -19.73 -42.59 -22.99
C PHE A 397 -19.99 -42.46 -24.49
N GLY A 398 -21.25 -42.14 -24.74
CA GLY A 398 -21.93 -42.17 -26.02
C GLY A 398 -21.70 -40.92 -26.86
N ALA A 399 -22.16 -41.08 -28.08
CA ALA A 399 -22.19 -40.09 -29.14
C ALA A 399 -22.95 -38.83 -28.71
N GLY A 400 -22.28 -37.69 -28.78
CA GLY A 400 -22.89 -36.36 -28.88
C GLY A 400 -22.25 -35.66 -30.08
N ALA A 401 -23.04 -35.50 -31.14
CA ALA A 401 -22.63 -34.90 -32.39
C ALA A 401 -22.42 -33.38 -32.27
N CYS A 402 -21.35 -32.86 -32.86
CA CYS A 402 -21.32 -31.50 -33.40
C CYS A 402 -20.91 -31.59 -34.88
N ARG A 403 -21.80 -31.12 -35.75
CA ARG A 403 -21.54 -30.88 -37.17
C ARG A 403 -21.46 -29.37 -37.39
N ARG A 404 -20.39 -29.01 -38.11
CA ARG A 404 -20.05 -27.75 -38.81
C ARG A 404 -19.66 -26.57 -37.94
#